data_AF-A0A1H7GVV2-F1
#
_entry.id   AF-A0A1H7GVV2-F1
#
_cell.length_a   1.000
_cell.length_b   1.000
_cell.length_c   1.000
_cell.angle_alpha   90.00
_cell.angle_beta   90.00
_cell.angle_gamma   90.00
#
_symmetry.space_group_name_H-M   'P 1'
#
loop_
_entity.id
_entity.type
_entity.pdbx_description
1 polymer ?
#
loop_
_entity_poly.entity_id
_entity_poly.type
_entity_poly.pdbx_seq_one_letter_code
_entity_poly.pdbx_strand_id
1 'polypeptide(L)' 'MKKIIKLKGAQILNKQEQKSVNGGNTGMRCYSNADCSALNSIPGFEHEEFFCFWGMCQIA' A
#
# COMPACT_ATOMS: atom_id res chain seq x y z
N MET A 1 -14.16 -14.57 2.96
CA MET A 1 -14.38 -13.27 2.31
C MET A 1 -14.12 -12.16 3.33
N LYS A 2 -13.01 -11.41 3.23
CA LYS A 2 -12.74 -10.28 4.13
C LYS A 2 -13.71 -9.16 3.77
N LYS A 3 -14.60 -8.78 4.69
CA LYS A 3 -15.53 -7.65 4.51
C LYS A 3 -14.70 -6.36 4.55
N ILE A 4 -14.50 -5.75 3.39
CA ILE A 4 -13.92 -4.41 3.31
C ILE A 4 -14.97 -3.46 3.91
N ILE A 5 -14.68 -2.89 5.07
CA ILE A 5 -15.53 -1.86 5.69
C ILE A 5 -15.46 -0.63 4.78
N LYS A 6 -16.49 -0.40 3.97
CA LYS A 6 -16.61 0.85 3.22
C LYS A 6 -16.99 1.96 4.21
N LEU A 7 -16.02 2.79 4.55
CA LEU A 7 -16.27 4.02 5.30
C LEU A 7 -17.13 4.96 4.45
N LYS A 8 -18.21 5.47 5.03
CA LYS A 8 -19.15 6.36 4.33
C LYS A 8 -18.42 7.66 3.98
N GLY A 9 -18.24 7.94 2.69
CA GLY A 9 -17.51 9.12 2.19
C GLY A 9 -16.07 8.86 1.74
N ALA A 10 -15.52 7.64 1.92
CA ALA A 10 -14.22 7.31 1.38
C ALA A 10 -14.32 7.00 -0.12
N GLN A 11 -13.54 7.74 -0.94
CA GLN A 11 -13.40 7.46 -2.36
C GLN A 11 -12.35 6.36 -2.57
N ILE A 12 -12.67 5.39 -3.44
CA ILE A 12 -11.66 4.45 -3.93
C ILE A 12 -10.85 5.20 -4.99
N LEU A 13 -9.55 5.35 -4.72
CA LEU A 13 -8.61 6.01 -5.62
C LEU A 13 -8.15 5.03 -6.71
N ASN A 14 -8.01 5.53 -7.94
CA ASN A 14 -7.36 4.79 -9.02
C ASN A 14 -5.83 4.81 -8.86
N LYS A 15 -5.10 4.04 -9.68
CA LYS A 15 -3.62 3.93 -9.60
C LYS A 15 -2.90 5.29 -9.66
N GLN A 16 -3.36 6.21 -10.50
CA GLN A 16 -2.73 7.52 -10.66
C GLN A 16 -3.00 8.42 -9.44
N GLU A 17 -4.21 8.37 -8.90
CA GLU A 17 -4.58 9.09 -7.69
C GLU A 17 -3.82 8.56 -6.47
N GLN A 18 -3.71 7.23 -6.30
CA GLN A 18 -2.96 6.61 -5.19
C GLN A 18 -1.49 7.07 -5.18
N LYS A 19 -0.80 7.01 -6.33
CA LYS A 19 0.59 7.50 -6.45
C LYS A 19 0.78 8.97 -6.10
N SER A 20 -0.24 9.80 -6.29
CA SER A 20 -0.17 11.23 -5.96
C SER A 20 -0.38 11.54 -4.48
N VAL A 21 -1.02 10.63 -3.74
CA VAL A 21 -1.39 10.82 -2.32
C VAL A 21 -0.48 10.02 -1.40
N ASN A 22 -0.10 8.81 -1.81
CA ASN A 22 0.70 7.90 -1.01
C ASN A 22 2.18 8.31 -1.07
N GLY A 23 2.78 8.50 0.12
CA GLY A 23 4.19 8.83 0.27
C GLY A 23 5.10 7.59 0.30
N GLY A 24 6.42 7.83 0.29
CA GLY A 24 7.42 6.79 0.04
C GLY A 24 7.59 5.70 1.11
N ASN A 25 7.27 5.93 2.39
CA ASN A 25 7.51 4.96 3.49
C ASN A 25 6.20 4.52 4.13
N THR A 26 6.01 3.21 4.27
CA THR A 26 4.77 2.60 4.76
C THR A 26 4.80 2.25 6.25
N GLY A 27 5.97 2.33 6.89
CA GLY A 27 6.15 1.96 8.31
C GLY A 27 6.26 0.45 8.56
N MET A 28 6.08 -0.40 7.54
CA MET A 28 6.23 -1.85 7.67
C MET A 28 7.70 -2.26 7.52
N ARG A 29 8.19 -3.12 8.43
CA ARG A 29 9.53 -3.72 8.32
C ARG A 29 9.55 -4.83 7.27
N CYS A 30 10.69 -5.00 6.62
CA CYS A 30 10.92 -6.06 5.64
C CYS A 30 12.36 -6.57 5.69
N TYR A 31 12.54 -7.81 5.24
CA TYR A 31 13.82 -8.44 4.93
C TYR A 31 13.99 -8.64 3.42
N SER A 32 12.89 -8.75 2.68
CA SER A 32 12.85 -8.91 1.24
C SER A 32 11.70 -8.12 0.61
N ASN A 33 11.75 -7.89 -0.71
CA ASN A 33 10.66 -7.23 -1.44
C ASN A 33 9.33 -8.00 -1.34
N ALA A 34 9.39 -9.33 -1.22
CA ALA A 34 8.21 -10.18 -1.11
C ALA A 34 7.43 -9.91 0.18
N ASP A 35 8.10 -9.48 1.25
CA ASP A 35 7.43 -9.17 2.53
C ASP A 35 6.46 -8.00 2.37
N CYS A 36 6.76 -7.07 1.46
CA CYS A 36 5.97 -5.87 1.24
C CYS A 36 4.69 -6.11 0.43
N SER A 37 4.54 -7.27 -0.23
CA SER A 37 3.33 -7.57 -1.00
C SER A 37 2.08 -7.73 -0.13
N ALA A 38 2.24 -7.88 1.18
CA ALA A 38 1.14 -7.88 2.14
C ALA A 38 0.37 -6.54 2.11
N LEU A 39 1.05 -5.43 1.80
CA LEU A 39 0.46 -4.09 1.74
C LEU A 39 -0.55 -3.95 0.61
N ASN A 40 -0.40 -4.69 -0.50
CA ASN A 40 -1.39 -4.71 -1.59
C ASN A 40 -2.77 -5.23 -1.16
N SER A 41 -2.88 -5.88 0.00
CA SER A 41 -4.16 -6.31 0.56
C SER A 41 -4.89 -5.23 1.37
N ILE A 42 -4.25 -4.08 1.60
CA ILE A 42 -4.80 -2.95 2.35
C ILE A 42 -5.54 -2.03 1.39
N PRO A 43 -6.79 -1.63 1.72
CA PRO A 43 -7.49 -0.64 0.92
C PRO A 43 -6.75 0.70 0.83
N GLY A 44 -6.56 1.22 -0.37
CA GLY A 44 -5.75 2.41 -0.64
C GLY A 44 -4.32 2.12 -1.14
N PHE A 45 -3.93 0.85 -1.23
CA PHE A 45 -2.61 0.37 -1.63
C PHE A 45 -2.66 -0.71 -2.72
N GLU A 46 -3.85 -1.05 -3.21
CA GLU A 46 -4.07 -2.17 -4.12
C GLU A 46 -3.34 -2.02 -5.45
N HIS A 47 -3.04 -0.78 -5.85
CA HIS A 47 -2.38 -0.47 -7.12
C HIS A 47 -0.91 -0.02 -6.96
N GLU A 48 -0.41 -0.04 -5.73
CA GLU A 48 0.97 0.37 -5.43
C GLU A 48 1.96 -0.76 -5.64
N GLU A 49 3.15 -0.38 -6.09
CA GLU A 49 4.30 -1.27 -6.18
C GLU A 49 5.20 -1.01 -4.97
N PHE A 50 5.54 -2.07 -4.23
CA PHE A 50 6.34 -1.96 -3.02
C PHE A 50 7.69 -2.63 -3.17
N PHE A 51 8.68 -2.08 -2.48
CA PHE A 51 10.01 -2.66 -2.39
C PHE A 51 10.60 -2.48 -0.99
N CYS A 52 11.55 -3.34 -0.64
CA CYS A 52 12.25 -3.28 0.63
C CYS A 52 13.50 -2.41 0.48
N PHE A 53 13.59 -1.35 1.28
CA PHE A 53 14.76 -0.48 1.34
C PHE A 53 15.08 -0.15 2.78
N TRP A 54 16.34 -0.36 3.18
CA TRP A 54 16.81 -0.13 4.55
C TRP A 54 15.98 -0.85 5.63
N GLY A 55 15.49 -2.04 5.30
CA GLY A 55 14.65 -2.85 6.20
C GLY A 55 13.21 -2.37 6.35
N MET A 56 12.75 -1.46 5.47
CA MET A 56 11.41 -0.88 5.49
C MET A 56 10.75 -0.95 4.10
N CYS A 57 9.46 -1.26 4.06
CA CYS A 57 8.68 -1.27 2.84
C CYS A 57 8.42 0.16 2.36
N GLN A 58 8.89 0.45 1.14
CA GLN A 58 8.70 1.70 0.44
C GLN A 58 7.77 1.53 -0.76
N ILE A 59 7.21 2.64 -1.25
CA ILE A 59 6.38 2.73 -2.46
C ILE A 59 7.24 3.19 -3.65
N ALA A 60 7.09 2.53 -4.80
CA ALA A 60 7.83 2.79 -6.05
C ALA A 60 7.13 3.77 -7.03
#